data_AF-X6EAV3-F1
#
_entry.id   AF-X6EAV3-F1
#
_cell.length_a   1.000
_cell.length_b   1.000
_cell.length_c   1.000
_cell.angle_alpha   90.00
_cell.angle_beta   90.00
_cell.angle_gamma   90.00
#
_symmetry.space_group_name_H-M   'P 1'
#
loop_
_entity.id
_entity.type
_entity.pdbx_description
1 polymer ?
#
loop_
_entity_poly.entity_id
_entity_poly.type
_entity_poly.pdbx_seq_one_letter_code
_entity_poly.pdbx_strand_id
1 'polypeptide(L)'
;MHKKYDSRYGRVNSVAHALKIPEQNGPLILSYMDRNGKIAIEQVADGFGMSKGQLAQTAGLARETLYRSERSATVKAQGRLREMLEIISRVTDWAGGKEQAMAWYRAQPLPAFGGRTAEALVKDGKAAAVRDYLDHMAVGGFA
;
A
#
# COMPACT_ATOMS: atom_id res chain seq x y z
N MET A 1 13.58 -67.92 18.20
CA MET A 1 14.13 -66.58 18.49
C MET A 1 13.75 -65.67 17.33
N HIS A 2 13.00 -64.62 17.63
CA HIS A 2 12.17 -63.86 16.71
C HIS A 2 12.97 -62.89 15.79
N LYS A 3 12.49 -62.78 14.54
CA LYS A 3 12.87 -61.92 13.41
C LYS A 3 13.35 -60.51 13.79
N LYS A 4 14.51 -60.10 13.25
CA LYS A 4 14.84 -58.68 13.01
C LYS A 4 14.18 -58.23 11.71
N TYR A 5 13.11 -57.45 11.80
CA TYR A 5 12.58 -56.64 10.71
C TYR A 5 13.09 -55.22 10.88
N ASP A 6 14.01 -54.80 10.00
CA ASP A 6 14.34 -53.39 9.80
C ASP A 6 13.21 -52.76 8.95
N SER A 7 12.19 -52.24 9.64
CA SER A 7 11.12 -51.46 9.01
C SER A 7 11.49 -49.98 9.08
N ARG A 8 12.08 -49.48 7.99
CA ARG A 8 12.14 -48.06 7.67
C ARG A 8 10.73 -47.57 7.31
N TYR A 9 9.94 -47.23 8.33
CA TYR A 9 8.76 -46.37 8.22
C TYR A 9 9.03 -45.06 8.96
N GLY A 10 9.56 -44.08 8.24
CA GLY A 10 9.55 -42.69 8.67
C GLY A 10 8.14 -42.13 8.53
N ARG A 11 7.44 -41.93 9.64
CA ARG A 11 6.33 -40.98 9.74
C ARG A 11 6.45 -40.23 11.05
N VAL A 12 7.00 -39.01 10.97
CA VAL A 12 6.57 -37.91 11.83
C VAL A 12 6.14 -36.77 10.92
N ASN A 13 4.86 -36.78 10.57
CA ASN A 13 4.15 -35.56 10.19
C ASN A 13 4.15 -34.67 11.42
N SER A 14 4.95 -33.61 11.43
CA SER A 14 4.75 -32.40 12.23
C SER A 14 5.87 -31.40 11.94
N VAL A 15 5.61 -30.44 11.05
CA VAL A 15 6.06 -29.06 11.22
C VAL A 15 5.01 -28.12 10.61
N ALA A 16 3.84 -28.09 11.25
CA ALA A 16 3.08 -26.85 11.29
C ALA A 16 3.82 -25.92 12.24
N HIS A 17 4.72 -25.08 11.72
CA HIS A 17 5.18 -23.90 12.42
C HIS A 17 5.13 -22.71 11.47
N ALA A 18 3.90 -22.21 11.34
CA ALA A 18 3.55 -20.80 11.37
C ALA A 18 4.58 -19.85 10.75
N LEU A 19 4.30 -19.46 9.51
CA LEU A 19 4.52 -18.12 9.01
C LEU A 19 4.01 -17.11 10.07
N LYS A 20 4.91 -16.65 10.93
CA LYS A 20 4.79 -15.32 11.53
C LYS A 20 5.46 -14.37 10.55
N ILE A 21 4.76 -14.01 9.48
CA ILE A 21 4.94 -12.67 8.94
C ILE A 21 4.48 -11.76 10.08
N PRO A 22 5.34 -10.90 10.65
CA PRO A 22 4.94 -10.06 11.75
C PRO A 22 3.83 -9.14 11.28
N GLU A 23 2.64 -9.37 11.83
CA GLU A 23 1.48 -8.48 11.93
C GLU A 23 1.91 -7.14 12.57
N GLN A 24 2.71 -6.34 11.88
CA GLN A 24 3.13 -4.99 12.31
C GLN A 24 2.76 -3.91 11.29
N ASN A 25 2.17 -4.28 10.15
CA ASN A 25 1.66 -3.34 9.16
C ASN A 25 0.16 -3.15 9.38
N GLY A 26 -0.23 -2.48 10.47
CA GLY A 26 -1.53 -1.81 10.46
C GLY A 26 -1.62 -0.97 9.19
N PRO A 27 -2.71 -1.03 8.41
CA PRO A 27 -2.74 -0.43 7.07
C PRO A 27 -2.29 1.02 7.17
N LEU A 28 -1.27 1.41 6.39
CA LEU A 28 -0.54 2.67 6.52
C LEU A 28 -1.45 3.90 6.54
N ILE A 29 -2.66 3.77 6.01
CA ILE A 29 -3.70 4.78 6.12
C ILE A 29 -4.15 5.07 7.57
N LEU A 30 -4.24 4.06 8.43
CA LEU A 30 -4.71 4.19 9.81
C LEU A 30 -3.76 4.99 10.68
N SER A 31 -2.45 4.92 10.43
CA SER A 31 -1.47 5.73 11.16
C SER A 31 -1.58 7.23 10.84
N TYR A 32 -2.31 7.58 9.78
CA TYR A 32 -2.55 8.96 9.36
C TYR A 32 -3.99 9.43 9.59
N MET A 33 -4.86 8.62 10.20
CA MET A 33 -6.22 9.04 10.53
C MET A 33 -6.29 9.72 11.90
N ASP A 34 -7.07 10.80 11.99
CA ASP A 34 -7.42 11.42 13.26
C ASP A 34 -8.59 10.66 13.94
N ARG A 35 -8.93 11.05 15.17
CA ARG A 35 -10.02 10.44 15.96
C ARG A 35 -11.39 10.50 15.28
N ASN A 36 -11.59 11.44 14.36
CA ASN A 36 -12.82 11.58 13.58
C ASN A 36 -12.78 10.80 12.25
N GLY A 37 -11.76 9.98 12.02
CA GLY A 37 -11.61 9.16 10.81
C GLY A 37 -11.22 9.94 9.55
N LYS A 38 -10.76 11.20 9.67
CA LYS A 38 -10.21 11.96 8.54
C LYS A 38 -8.71 11.77 8.48
N ILE A 39 -8.17 11.87 7.28
CA ILE A 39 -6.72 11.83 7.04
C ILE A 39 -6.13 13.16 7.50
N ALA A 40 -5.24 13.08 8.48
CA ALA A 40 -4.48 14.19 9.02
C ALA A 40 -3.35 14.57 8.03
N ILE A 41 -3.64 15.54 7.17
CA ILE A 41 -2.76 16.01 6.10
C ILE A 41 -1.34 16.31 6.58
N GLU A 42 -1.20 16.95 7.74
CA GLU A 42 0.11 17.28 8.31
C GLU A 42 0.94 16.05 8.62
N GLN A 43 0.31 15.02 9.19
CA GLN A 43 0.99 13.78 9.54
C GLN A 43 1.40 13.01 8.28
N VAL A 44 0.57 13.04 7.23
CA VAL A 44 0.95 12.45 5.93
C VAL A 44 2.12 13.23 5.33
N ALA A 45 2.05 14.56 5.31
CA ALA A 45 3.09 15.40 4.73
C ALA A 45 4.44 15.19 5.43
N ASP A 46 4.45 15.27 6.76
CA ASP A 46 5.60 14.98 7.62
C ASP A 46 6.11 13.54 7.42
N GLY A 47 5.20 12.57 7.47
CA GLY A 47 5.52 11.16 7.36
C GLY A 47 6.18 10.77 6.03
N PHE A 48 5.98 11.53 4.96
CA PHE A 48 6.66 11.33 3.69
C PHE A 48 7.72 12.39 3.36
N GLY A 49 8.03 13.30 4.29
CA GLY A 49 9.01 14.37 4.08
C GLY A 49 8.62 15.35 2.97
N MET A 50 7.33 15.64 2.82
CA MET A 50 6.78 16.48 1.75
C MET A 50 6.17 17.76 2.29
N SER A 51 6.18 18.82 1.49
CA SER A 51 5.28 19.96 1.74
C SER A 51 3.82 19.58 1.45
N LYS A 52 2.86 20.26 2.10
CA LYS A 52 1.42 20.16 1.77
C LYS A 52 1.15 20.28 0.28
N GLY A 53 1.85 21.19 -0.40
CA GLY A 53 1.68 21.41 -1.83
C GLY A 53 2.20 20.27 -2.69
N GLN A 54 3.28 19.61 -2.30
CA GLN A 54 3.74 18.39 -2.95
C GLN A 54 2.80 17.22 -2.68
N LEU A 55 2.32 17.07 -1.45
CA LEU A 55 1.33 16.05 -1.10
C LEU A 55 0.04 16.20 -1.92
N ALA A 56 -0.47 17.43 -2.04
CA ALA A 56 -1.65 17.73 -2.86
C ALA A 56 -1.45 17.24 -4.30
N GLN A 57 -0.33 17.62 -4.92
CA GLN A 57 -0.03 17.22 -6.30
C GLN A 57 0.12 15.70 -6.43
N THR A 58 0.76 15.04 -5.45
CA THR A 58 0.97 13.58 -5.41
C THR A 58 -0.37 12.82 -5.33
N ALA A 59 -1.35 13.38 -4.61
CA ALA A 59 -2.70 12.86 -4.53
C ALA A 59 -3.63 13.32 -5.69
N GLY A 60 -3.11 14.08 -6.66
CA GLY A 60 -3.91 14.61 -7.77
C GLY A 60 -4.88 15.72 -7.39
N LEU A 61 -4.53 16.51 -6.39
CA LEU A 61 -5.25 17.71 -5.95
C LEU A 61 -4.49 18.97 -6.37
N ALA A 62 -5.22 20.08 -6.51
CA ALA A 62 -4.60 21.40 -6.66
C ALA A 62 -3.84 21.75 -5.37
N ARG A 63 -2.66 22.38 -5.50
CA ARG A 63 -1.80 22.73 -4.36
C ARG A 63 -2.55 23.46 -3.26
N GLU A 64 -3.41 24.39 -3.63
CA GLU A 64 -4.20 25.24 -2.72
C GLU A 64 -5.33 24.51 -1.97
N THR A 65 -5.71 23.29 -2.40
CA THR A 65 -6.79 22.51 -1.78
C THR A 65 -6.43 22.10 -0.36
N LEU A 66 -5.15 21.79 -0.08
CA LEU A 66 -4.70 21.36 1.24
C LEU A 66 -4.31 22.51 2.18
N TYR A 67 -4.27 23.75 1.69
CA TYR A 67 -3.97 24.92 2.53
C TYR A 67 -5.19 25.50 3.24
N ARG A 68 -6.40 25.31 2.71
CA ARG A 68 -7.64 25.76 3.35
C ARG A 68 -8.32 24.60 4.07
N SER A 69 -8.50 24.71 5.38
CA SER A 69 -9.09 23.66 6.22
C SER A 69 -10.45 23.16 5.72
N GLU A 70 -11.30 24.05 5.22
CA GLU A 70 -12.61 23.68 4.67
C GLU A 70 -12.51 22.82 3.40
N ARG A 71 -11.57 23.16 2.51
CA ARG A 71 -11.36 22.43 1.24
C ARG A 71 -10.66 21.10 1.45
N SER A 72 -9.73 21.08 2.38
CA SER A 72 -8.93 19.90 2.71
C SER A 72 -9.75 18.85 3.46
N ALA A 73 -10.81 19.28 4.16
CA ALA A 73 -11.78 18.42 4.83
C ALA A 73 -12.92 17.91 3.92
N THR A 74 -12.97 18.32 2.65
CA THR A 74 -14.01 17.86 1.71
C THR A 74 -13.89 16.36 1.44
N VAL A 75 -15.04 15.72 1.17
CA VAL A 75 -15.11 14.30 0.79
C VAL A 75 -14.19 13.99 -0.40
N LYS A 76 -14.12 14.89 -1.39
CA LYS A 76 -13.25 14.74 -2.56
C LYS A 76 -11.76 14.78 -2.20
N ALA A 77 -11.32 15.74 -1.40
CA ALA A 77 -9.92 15.85 -1.00
C ALA A 77 -9.48 14.65 -0.14
N GLN A 78 -10.32 14.27 0.83
CA GLN A 78 -10.09 13.11 1.68
C GLN A 78 -10.10 11.79 0.88
N GLY A 79 -11.00 11.66 -0.09
CA GLY A 79 -11.04 10.52 -1.00
C GLY A 79 -9.75 10.36 -1.80
N ARG A 80 -9.23 11.44 -2.37
CA ARG A 80 -7.97 11.43 -3.13
C ARG A 80 -6.75 11.06 -2.28
N LEU A 81 -6.68 11.58 -1.06
CA LEU A 81 -5.64 11.19 -0.10
C LEU A 81 -5.75 9.72 0.29
N ARG A 82 -6.99 9.23 0.50
CA ARG A 82 -7.25 7.81 0.80
C ARG A 82 -6.80 6.92 -0.35
N GLU A 83 -7.20 7.23 -1.57
CA GLU A 83 -6.82 6.48 -2.78
C GLU A 83 -5.30 6.34 -2.92
N MET A 84 -4.58 7.45 -2.71
CA MET A 84 -3.11 7.46 -2.72
C MET A 84 -2.53 6.56 -1.61
N LEU A 85 -2.99 6.71 -0.37
CA LEU A 85 -2.49 5.95 0.78
C LEU A 85 -2.83 4.45 0.70
N GLU A 86 -3.98 4.08 0.15
CA GLU A 86 -4.35 2.68 -0.11
C GLU A 86 -3.37 2.02 -1.08
N ILE A 87 -3.04 2.70 -2.19
CA ILE A 87 -2.07 2.19 -3.17
C ILE A 87 -0.69 2.03 -2.52
N ILE A 88 -0.21 3.07 -1.81
CA ILE A 88 1.09 3.03 -1.12
C ILE A 88 1.12 1.91 -0.08
N SER A 89 0.07 1.78 0.75
CA SER A 89 -0.02 0.73 1.76
C SER A 89 0.06 -0.64 1.12
N ARG A 90 -0.61 -0.85 -0.03
CA ARG A 90 -0.63 -2.13 -0.74
C ARG A 90 0.74 -2.51 -1.29
N VAL A 91 1.55 -1.53 -1.68
CA VAL A 91 2.90 -1.79 -2.19
C VAL A 91 4.01 -1.75 -1.14
N THR A 92 3.72 -1.30 0.08
CA THR A 92 4.71 -1.12 1.16
C THR A 92 5.43 -2.42 1.52
N ASP A 93 4.71 -3.54 1.57
CA ASP A 93 5.26 -4.83 1.99
C ASP A 93 6.36 -5.32 1.04
N TRP A 94 6.05 -5.39 -0.27
CA TRP A 94 6.98 -5.89 -1.29
C TRP A 94 7.96 -4.84 -1.83
N ALA A 95 7.67 -3.54 -1.67
CA ALA A 95 8.63 -2.48 -1.97
C ALA A 95 9.74 -2.36 -0.92
N GLY A 96 9.59 -2.99 0.26
CA GLY A 96 10.58 -2.94 1.33
C GLY A 96 10.46 -1.72 2.25
N GLY A 97 9.29 -1.06 2.27
CA GLY A 97 9.02 0.06 3.16
C GLY A 97 8.25 1.21 2.51
N LYS A 98 7.79 2.15 3.35
CA LYS A 98 6.98 3.31 2.98
C LYS A 98 7.67 4.21 1.95
N GLU A 99 8.96 4.46 2.14
CA GLU A 99 9.72 5.35 1.26
C GLU A 99 9.91 4.73 -0.12
N GLN A 100 10.22 3.43 -0.16
CA GLN A 100 10.37 2.68 -1.40
C GLN A 100 9.02 2.55 -2.13
N ALA A 101 7.93 2.34 -1.39
CA ALA A 101 6.57 2.37 -1.93
C ALA A 101 6.19 3.72 -2.54
N MET A 102 6.56 4.83 -1.90
CA MET A 102 6.35 6.17 -2.47
C MET A 102 7.20 6.39 -3.73
N ALA A 103 8.46 5.93 -3.74
CA ALA A 103 9.31 5.98 -4.92
C ALA A 103 8.70 5.15 -6.07
N TRP A 104 8.19 3.95 -5.76
CA TRP A 104 7.47 3.11 -6.70
C TRP A 104 6.25 3.83 -7.28
N TYR A 105 5.39 4.37 -6.42
CA TYR A 105 4.17 5.09 -6.80
C TYR A 105 4.44 6.22 -7.81
N ARG A 106 5.54 6.95 -7.60
CA ARG A 106 5.91 8.11 -8.42
C ARG A 106 6.63 7.77 -9.71
N ALA A 107 7.49 6.76 -9.69
CA ALA A 107 8.48 6.56 -10.73
C ALA A 107 8.33 5.25 -11.50
N GLN A 108 7.61 4.25 -10.98
CA GLN A 108 7.55 2.94 -11.62
C GLN A 108 6.47 2.92 -12.70
N PRO A 109 6.87 2.71 -13.98
CA PRO A 109 5.93 2.61 -15.08
C PRO A 109 5.14 1.31 -14.98
N LEU A 110 3.83 1.38 -15.15
CA LEU A 110 2.96 0.20 -15.14
C LEU A 110 2.68 -0.26 -16.58
N PRO A 111 3.16 -1.44 -17.02
CA PRO A 111 3.00 -1.90 -18.41
C PRO A 111 1.55 -1.99 -18.86
N ALA A 112 0.65 -2.46 -17.98
CA ALA A 112 -0.79 -2.56 -18.23
C ALA A 112 -1.47 -1.19 -18.51
N PHE A 113 -0.80 -0.09 -18.18
CA PHE A 113 -1.29 1.27 -18.39
C PHE A 113 -0.43 2.07 -19.37
N GLY A 114 0.23 1.39 -20.30
CA GLY A 114 1.07 2.03 -21.31
C GLY A 114 2.30 2.73 -20.72
N GLY A 115 2.85 2.20 -19.63
CA GLY A 115 4.03 2.75 -18.96
C GLY A 115 3.74 3.98 -18.08
N ARG A 116 2.47 4.33 -17.83
CA ARG A 116 2.12 5.39 -16.88
C ARG A 116 2.39 4.95 -15.44
N THR A 117 2.76 5.90 -14.59
CA THR A 117 2.97 5.66 -13.16
C THR A 117 1.65 5.66 -12.40
N ALA A 118 1.64 5.04 -11.20
CA ALA A 118 0.48 5.07 -10.32
C ALA A 118 0.06 6.51 -9.97
N GLU A 119 1.02 7.41 -9.72
CA GLU A 119 0.75 8.83 -9.52
C GLU A 119 0.00 9.47 -10.70
N ALA A 120 0.46 9.20 -11.92
CA ALA A 120 -0.17 9.74 -13.12
C ALA A 120 -1.62 9.23 -13.29
N LEU A 121 -1.90 7.99 -12.88
CA LEU A 121 -3.23 7.39 -12.94
C LEU A 121 -4.16 7.93 -11.85
N VAL A 122 -3.67 8.11 -10.62
CA VAL A 122 -4.44 8.75 -9.53
C VAL A 122 -4.81 10.18 -9.89
N LYS A 123 -3.88 10.94 -10.47
CA LYS A 123 -4.15 12.29 -11.01
C LYS A 123 -5.32 12.30 -11.99
N ASP A 124 -5.38 11.30 -12.87
CA ASP A 124 -6.43 11.08 -13.88
C ASP A 124 -7.74 10.49 -13.29
N GLY A 125 -7.82 10.28 -11.98
CA GLY A 125 -8.99 9.67 -11.32
C GLY A 125 -9.11 8.15 -11.52
N LYS A 126 -8.03 7.48 -11.94
CA LYS A 126 -7.98 6.03 -12.23
C LYS A 126 -7.38 5.22 -11.08
N ALA A 127 -7.50 5.69 -9.84
CA ALA A 127 -6.96 4.98 -8.67
C ALA A 127 -7.56 3.59 -8.47
N ALA A 128 -8.86 3.42 -8.78
CA ALA A 128 -9.50 2.11 -8.75
C ALA A 128 -8.83 1.10 -9.69
N ALA A 129 -8.49 1.51 -10.92
CA ALA A 129 -7.80 0.65 -11.88
C ALA A 129 -6.40 0.25 -11.40
N VAL A 130 -5.66 1.15 -10.74
CA VAL A 130 -4.37 0.81 -10.13
C VAL A 130 -4.54 -0.23 -9.03
N ARG A 131 -5.53 -0.06 -8.15
CA ARG A 131 -5.80 -1.01 -7.05
C ARG A 131 -6.21 -2.38 -7.56
N ASP A 132 -7.02 -2.43 -8.60
CA ASP A 132 -7.41 -3.64 -9.32
C ASP A 132 -6.19 -4.34 -9.92
N TYR A 133 -5.37 -3.62 -10.68
CA TYR A 133 -4.11 -4.17 -11.21
C TYR A 133 -3.20 -4.75 -10.13
N LEU A 134 -3.05 -4.06 -8.99
CA LEU A 134 -2.28 -4.56 -7.85
C LEU A 134 -2.91 -5.80 -7.20
N ASP A 135 -4.24 -5.93 -7.23
CA ASP A 135 -4.97 -7.12 -6.79
C ASP A 135 -4.66 -8.32 -7.66
N HIS A 136 -4.79 -8.14 -8.97
CA HIS A 136 -4.46 -9.16 -9.96
C HIS A 136 -2.99 -9.61 -9.89
N MET A 137 -2.05 -8.68 -9.69
CA MET A 137 -0.63 -9.04 -9.49
C MET A 137 -0.40 -9.84 -8.21
N ALA A 138 -1.08 -9.49 -7.12
CA ALA A 138 -0.95 -10.23 -5.85
C ALA A 138 -1.49 -11.66 -5.97
N VAL A 139 -2.49 -11.90 -6.81
CA VAL A 139 -3.04 -13.24 -7.09
C VAL A 139 -2.12 -14.05 -8.04
N GLY A 140 -1.40 -13.38 -8.95
CA GLY A 140 -0.52 -14.03 -9.93
C GLY A 140 0.93 -14.30 -9.48
N GLY A 141 1.33 -13.82 -8.30
CA GLY A 141 2.71 -13.88 -7.79
C GLY A 141 3.05 -15.09 -6.91
N PHE A 142 2.11 -16.02 -6.71
CA PHE A 142 2.30 -17.25 -5.92
C PHE A 142 2.23 -18.51 -6.81
N ALA A 143 3.18 -18.65 -7.76
CA ALA A 143 3.41 -19.90 -8.48
C ALA A 143 4.91 -20.17 -8.61
#